data_AF-A0A6M8HYB4-F1
#
_entry.id   AF-A0A6M8HYB4-F1
#
_cell.length_a   1.000
_cell.length_b   1.000
_cell.length_c   1.000
_cell.angle_alpha   90.00
_cell.angle_beta   90.00
_cell.angle_gamma   90.00
#
_symmetry.space_group_name_H-M   'P 1'
#
loop_
_entity.id
_entity.type
_entity.pdbx_description
1 polymer ?
#
loop_
_entity_poly.entity_id
_entity_poly.type
_entity_poly.pdbx_seq_one_letter_code
_entity_poly.pdbx_strand_id
1 'polypeptide(L)'
;MPIFTIRLVERTTEQGSADFRMQAATAADAASLVASAHDRCLESGSGMVMLADGQTKFIEVETVIARSRSLLLLDDQGREIQEIPIVEAPSRPQ
;
A
#
# COMPACT_ATOMS: atom_id res chain seq x y z
N MET A 1 -36.74 17.81 1.38
CA MET A 1 -35.30 17.73 1.72
C MET A 1 -34.56 17.31 0.47
N PRO A 2 -33.40 17.89 0.15
CA PRO A 2 -32.59 17.46 -0.99
C PRO A 2 -32.02 16.04 -0.74
N ILE A 3 -31.85 15.27 -1.82
CA ILE A 3 -31.23 13.93 -1.82
C ILE A 3 -29.89 14.05 -2.54
N PHE A 4 -28.84 13.47 -1.95
CA PHE A 4 -27.49 13.47 -2.52
C PHE A 4 -26.96 12.04 -2.62
N THR A 5 -26.27 11.74 -3.72
CA THR A 5 -25.57 10.46 -3.90
C THR A 5 -24.08 10.67 -3.64
N ILE A 6 -23.52 9.98 -2.65
CA ILE A 6 -22.12 10.14 -2.23
C ILE A 6 -21.39 8.80 -2.32
N ARG A 7 -20.16 8.79 -2.84
CA ARG A 7 -19.22 7.66 -2.78
C ARG A 7 -18.17 7.92 -1.71
N LEU A 8 -18.07 7.00 -0.75
CA LEU A 8 -16.94 6.94 0.17
C LEU A 8 -15.83 6.10 -0.47
N VAL A 9 -14.65 6.67 -0.62
CA VAL A 9 -13.44 5.97 -1.04
C VAL A 9 -12.51 5.92 0.16
N GLU A 10 -12.17 4.72 0.61
CA GLU A 10 -11.11 4.49 1.60
C GLU A 10 -9.88 3.90 0.87
N ARG A 11 -8.73 4.55 1.03
CA ARG A 11 -7.45 4.03 0.53
C ARG A 11 -6.56 3.72 1.72
N THR A 12 -6.05 2.49 1.78
CA THR A 12 -5.06 2.06 2.76
C THR A 12 -3.73 1.85 2.06
N THR A 13 -2.69 2.46 2.62
CA THR A 13 -1.31 2.15 2.27
C THR A 13 -0.76 1.23 3.34
N GLU A 14 -0.28 0.07 2.91
CA GLU A 14 0.26 -0.94 3.80
C GLU A 14 1.77 -1.08 3.61
N GLN A 15 2.46 -1.48 4.67
CA GLN A 15 3.90 -1.74 4.67
C GLN A 15 4.15 -3.18 5.11
N GLY A 16 5.05 -3.84 4.38
CA GLY A 16 5.75 -5.03 4.83
C GLY A 16 7.26 -4.84 4.71
N SER A 17 8.02 -5.52 5.55
CA SER A 17 9.47 -5.49 5.51
C SER A 17 10.06 -6.87 5.81
N ALA A 18 11.25 -7.12 5.28
CA ALA A 18 12.02 -8.30 5.57
C ALA A 18 13.52 -7.98 5.47
N ASP A 19 14.30 -8.51 6.41
CA ASP A 19 15.74 -8.35 6.41
C ASP A 19 16.44 -9.49 5.68
N PHE A 20 17.34 -9.13 4.77
CA PHE A 20 18.19 -10.06 4.03
C PHE A 20 19.64 -9.89 4.43
N ARG A 21 20.36 -10.99 4.53
CA ARG A 21 21.78 -10.97 4.85
C ARG A 21 22.50 -11.80 3.80
N MET A 22 23.29 -11.13 2.97
CA MET A 22 23.99 -11.75 1.85
C MET A 22 25.40 -11.21 1.68
N GLN A 23 26.21 -11.93 0.91
CA GLN A 23 27.50 -11.46 0.44
C GLN A 23 27.34 -10.87 -0.96
N ALA A 24 27.88 -9.67 -1.17
CA ALA A 24 27.93 -9.01 -2.47
C ALA A 24 29.19 -8.15 -2.54
N ALA A 25 29.65 -7.85 -3.76
CA ALA A 25 30.83 -7.01 -3.98
C ALA A 25 30.58 -5.56 -3.51
N THR A 26 29.35 -5.06 -3.64
CA THR A 26 28.93 -3.74 -3.16
C THR A 26 27.51 -3.77 -2.57
N ALA A 27 27.15 -2.72 -1.84
CA ALA A 27 25.79 -2.53 -1.34
C ALA A 27 24.75 -2.40 -2.47
N ALA A 28 25.14 -1.79 -3.60
CA ALA A 28 24.28 -1.67 -4.77
C ALA A 28 24.00 -3.03 -5.43
N ASP A 29 25.00 -3.91 -5.47
CA ASP A 29 24.84 -5.27 -5.97
C ASP A 29 23.88 -6.07 -5.06
N ALA A 30 24.05 -5.98 -3.73
CA ALA A 30 23.15 -6.61 -2.78
C ALA A 30 21.69 -6.13 -2.94
N ALA A 31 21.49 -4.81 -3.07
CA ALA A 31 20.16 -4.24 -3.28
C ALA A 31 19.54 -4.71 -4.60
N SER A 32 20.33 -4.80 -5.67
CA SER A 32 19.86 -5.25 -6.98
C SER A 32 19.42 -6.72 -6.96
N LEU A 33 20.10 -7.56 -6.17
CA LEU A 33 19.72 -8.97 -5.98
C LEU A 33 18.38 -9.10 -5.24
N VAL A 34 18.18 -8.32 -4.18
CA VAL A 34 16.91 -8.29 -3.43
C VAL A 34 15.77 -7.77 -4.32
N ALA A 35 15.99 -6.67 -5.04
CA ALA A 35 15.00 -6.09 -5.95
C ALA A 35 14.57 -7.09 -7.02
N SER A 36 15.54 -7.74 -7.68
CA SER A 36 15.24 -8.74 -8.71
C SER A 36 14.47 -9.96 -8.16
N ALA A 37 14.75 -10.37 -6.92
CA ALA A 37 14.02 -11.46 -6.27
C ALA A 37 12.60 -11.05 -5.88
N HIS A 38 12.42 -9.81 -5.45
CA HIS A 38 11.12 -9.24 -5.14
C HIS A 38 10.25 -9.07 -6.40
N ASP A 39 10.81 -8.59 -7.51
CA ASP A 39 10.08 -8.43 -8.76
C ASP A 39 9.55 -9.78 -9.27
N ARG A 40 10.37 -10.84 -9.23
CA ARG A 40 9.92 -12.21 -9.54
C ARG A 40 8.82 -12.70 -8.60
N CYS A 41 8.90 -12.33 -7.32
CA CYS A 41 7.88 -12.66 -6.34
C CYS A 41 6.53 -12.01 -6.71
N LEU A 42 6.54 -10.73 -7.08
CA LEU A 42 5.36 -10.00 -7.52
C LEU A 42 4.76 -10.58 -8.80
N GLU A 43 5.59 -10.91 -9.80
CA GLU A 43 5.14 -11.55 -11.03
C GLU A 43 4.45 -12.90 -10.78
N SER A 44 4.90 -13.63 -9.76
CA SER A 44 4.31 -14.91 -9.36
C SER A 44 3.06 -14.79 -8.47
N GLY A 45 2.70 -13.58 -8.04
CA GLY A 45 1.61 -13.34 -7.08
C GLY A 45 1.88 -13.89 -5.67
N SER A 46 3.15 -14.17 -5.35
CA SER A 46 3.61 -14.64 -4.05
C SER A 46 3.98 -13.46 -3.15
N GLY A 47 3.90 -13.63 -1.83
CA GLY A 47 4.50 -12.71 -0.84
C GLY A 47 5.88 -13.16 -0.35
N MET A 48 6.41 -14.25 -0.93
CA MET A 48 7.62 -14.93 -0.49
C MET A 48 8.80 -14.64 -1.42
N VAL A 49 9.71 -13.78 -0.97
CA VAL A 49 10.93 -13.45 -1.69
C VAL A 49 11.97 -14.55 -1.46
N MET A 50 12.45 -15.12 -2.55
CA MET A 50 13.48 -16.17 -2.55
C MET A 50 14.74 -15.68 -3.27
N LEU A 51 15.85 -15.69 -2.56
CA LEU A 51 17.18 -15.39 -3.08
C LEU A 51 17.85 -16.63 -3.67
N ALA A 52 18.85 -16.42 -4.51
CA ALA A 52 19.56 -17.50 -5.21
C ALA A 52 20.40 -18.40 -4.28
N ASP A 53 20.77 -17.89 -3.10
CA ASP A 53 21.45 -18.65 -2.05
C ASP A 53 20.51 -19.51 -1.21
N GLY A 54 19.21 -19.52 -1.54
CA GLY A 54 18.17 -20.25 -0.82
C GLY A 54 17.58 -19.48 0.35
N GLN A 55 18.06 -18.28 0.66
CA GLN A 55 17.41 -17.44 1.67
C GLN A 55 16.00 -17.08 1.22
N THR A 56 15.02 -17.42 2.05
CA THR A 56 13.61 -17.16 1.77
C THR A 56 13.03 -16.32 2.89
N LYS A 57 12.32 -15.26 2.52
CA LYS A 57 11.65 -14.36 3.46
C LYS A 57 10.26 -14.04 2.97
N PHE A 58 9.30 -14.12 3.87
CA PHE A 58 7.95 -13.66 3.61
C PHE A 58 7.87 -12.18 3.98
N ILE A 59 7.31 -11.37 3.08
CA ILE A 59 7.01 -9.97 3.36
C ILE A 59 5.57 -9.93 3.87
N GLU A 60 5.40 -9.98 5.19
CA GLU A 60 4.09 -9.81 5.81
C GLU A 60 3.70 -8.33 5.76
N VAL A 61 2.60 -8.05 5.08
CA VAL A 61 2.03 -6.71 4.98
C VAL A 61 1.18 -6.48 6.24
N GLU A 62 1.84 -6.20 7.36
CA GLU A 62 1.17 -6.19 8.67
C GLU A 62 0.72 -4.80 9.12
N THR A 63 1.26 -3.73 8.53
CA THR A 63 1.06 -2.38 9.06
C THR A 63 0.41 -1.46 8.05
N VAL A 64 -0.80 -0.98 8.37
CA VAL A 64 -1.40 0.17 7.69
C VAL A 64 -0.64 1.42 8.12
N ILE A 65 0.16 1.98 7.23
CA ILE A 65 1.00 3.16 7.50
C ILE A 65 0.31 4.47 7.12
N ALA A 66 -0.71 4.40 6.26
CA ALA A 66 -1.56 5.53 5.96
C ALA A 66 -2.96 5.06 5.62
N ARG A 67 -3.95 5.85 6.03
CA ARG A 67 -5.34 5.71 5.59
C ARG A 67 -5.82 7.08 5.15
N SER A 68 -6.34 7.17 3.93
CA SER A 68 -7.03 8.36 3.46
C SER A 68 -8.46 8.04 3.10
N ARG A 69 -9.33 9.03 3.30
CA ARG A 69 -10.74 8.96 2.98
C ARG A 69 -11.09 10.13 2.09
N SER A 70 -11.84 9.86 1.04
CA SER A 70 -12.40 10.87 0.15
C SER A 70 -13.90 10.63 0.01
N LEU A 71 -14.67 11.72 0.04
CA LEU A 71 -16.12 11.70 -0.18
C LEU A 71 -16.38 12.34 -1.54
N LEU A 72 -16.95 11.59 -2.48
CA LEU A 72 -17.19 12.08 -3.84
C LEU A 72 -18.68 12.26 -4.06
N LEU A 73 -19.10 13.47 -4.45
CA LEU A 73 -20.46 13.75 -4.87
C LEU A 73 -20.69 13.15 -6.26
N LEU A 74 -21.78 12.40 -6.42
CA LEU A 74 -22.17 11.82 -7.69
C LEU A 74 -23.38 12.53 -8.30
N ASP A 75 -23.45 12.53 -9.63
CA ASP A 75 -24.65 12.90 -10.38
C ASP A 75 -25.70 11.78 -10.39
N ASP A 76 -26.82 12.02 -11.08
CA ASP A 76 -27.92 11.06 -11.25
C ASP A 76 -27.54 9.83 -12.10
N GLN A 77 -26.43 9.90 -12.83
CA GLN A 77 -25.85 8.81 -13.60
C GLN A 77 -24.72 8.07 -12.85
N GLY A 78 -24.43 8.48 -11.60
CA GLY A 78 -23.38 7.89 -10.77
C GLY A 78 -21.95 8.33 -11.12
N ARG A 79 -21.79 9.42 -11.87
CA ARG A 79 -20.48 10.00 -12.21
C ARG A 79 -20.05 11.02 -11.18
N GLU A 80 -18.74 11.10 -10.96
CA GLU A 80 -18.14 11.99 -9.98
C GLU A 80 -18.22 13.45 -10.45
N ILE A 81 -18.84 14.30 -9.64
CA ILE A 81 -18.93 15.75 -9.86
C ILE A 81 -17.77 16.46 -9.17
N GLN A 82 -17.57 16.18 -7.88
CA GLN A 82 -16.55 16.83 -7.05
C GLN A 82 -16.25 16.04 -5.77
N GLU A 83 -15.08 16.28 -5.18
CA GLU A 83 -14.75 15.82 -3.83
C GLU A 83 -15.33 16.78 -2.78
N ILE A 84 -15.93 16.22 -1.73
CA ILE A 84 -16.44 16.93 -0.57
C ILE A 84 -15.35 16.91 0.50
N PRO A 85 -14.87 18.09 0.94
CA PRO A 85 -13.83 18.16 1.96
C PRO A 85 -14.33 17.53 3.26
N ILE A 86 -13.53 16.64 3.84
CA ILE A 86 -13.77 16.10 5.17
C ILE A 86 -13.35 17.17 6.17
N VAL A 87 -14.32 17.73 6.88
CA VAL A 87 -14.03 18.54 8.06
C VAL A 87 -13.78 17.57 9.20
N GLU A 88 -12.52 17.23 9.44
CA GLU A 88 -12.16 16.45 10.62
C GLU A 88 -12.50 17.27 11.87
N ALA A 89 -13.40 16.74 12.70
CA ALA A 89 -13.60 17.31 14.03
C ALA A 89 -12.28 17.19 14.81
N PRO A 90 -11.87 18.21 15.59
CA PRO A 90 -10.66 18.12 16.39
C PRO A 90 -10.76 16.88 17.28
N SER A 91 -9.77 15.99 17.17
CA SER A 91 -9.66 14.81 18.00
C SER A 91 -9.77 15.24 19.46
N ARG A 92 -10.74 14.71 20.21
CA ARG A 92 -10.75 14.92 21.66
C ARG A 92 -9.45 14.32 22.20
N PRO A 93 -8.62 15.08 22.96
CA PRO A 93 -7.54 14.46 23.70
C PRO A 93 -8.16 13.43 24.66
N GLN A 94 -7.59 12.21 24.65
CA GLN A 94 -7.84 11.21 25.69
C GLN A 94 -7.13 11.61 26.98
#